data_AF-A0A963ANC3-F1
#
_entry.id   AF-A0A963ANC3-F1
#
_cell.length_a   1.000
_cell.length_b   1.000
_cell.length_c   1.000
_cell.angle_alpha   90.00
_cell.angle_beta   90.00
_cell.angle_gamma   90.00
#
_symmetry.space_group_name_H-M   'P 1'
#
loop_
_entity.id
_entity.type
_entity.pdbx_description
1 polymer ?
#
loop_
_entity_poly.entity_id
_entity_poly.type
_entity_poly.pdbx_seq_one_letter_code
_entity_poly.pdbx_strand_id
1 'polypeptide(L)'
;MLDDSGHDSGDVLKFENSARVFVNGDLGEQSSWHAEINAIYDTEGVNSDYKGHVNYSQHDWLRELYADTRFGDWDFRLGKQQVVWGTADGIKLLDIINPTDYRELVQNTMEDSRIPIWMLKAERNIGDSSNIQFIVSQVEENKIPGLNRDGDSGHPFIMKGVDSITGRVNGFFNIAPRLAGVADTFDNGAQGGAFDTDDNGAGDIVAQGLTGFSGLTVDGFAANTQQLNADGSIRAAGSPGAASASGAVILNNLAQNGIAGPGDPNANNNVTNLVDSIYVVGSASNNTFEYMANATFATFNTFAANASHAATTTRYTRDYPKDTNLNSGFRFKSSLDNGLNFSVNYFYHYDPNPVINTSWHDAKTGEKLQTVLATSGDFNSDTAPDFADPTGVAGGKTISRSEVPESTTINAFGQATNATTVLLRNSAGEYYGSIAPNPTLALSSNGTELRFTESLNRVHSIGTSFDYAIDTAFAPIVLRGEFLYDKDSTQVVVDRRLLGIGDMEGGLTTEDADYFKYVLGLDVTVMKNLLVSGQFIQFRNLDYVNKSRTCTTQSNAQTTTSNSYDCSRYTGDLATLHLSNGLNQAYENKEFYSLFLSKPFGPSDEHRWNNIVMYEEGGGYWNRFDMEYSFTD
;
A
#
# COMPACT_ATOMS: atom_id res chain seq x y z
N MET A 1 6.76 -5.89 32.50
CA MET A 1 6.49 -7.30 32.86
C MET A 1 7.08 -8.11 31.73
N LEU A 2 8.07 -8.95 32.03
CA LEU A 2 8.57 -9.93 31.07
C LEU A 2 7.46 -10.97 30.92
N ASP A 3 7.09 -11.23 29.68
CA ASP A 3 6.10 -12.24 29.31
C ASP A 3 6.71 -13.62 29.57
N ASP A 4 6.00 -14.44 30.36
CA ASP A 4 6.37 -15.82 30.71
C ASP A 4 5.60 -16.85 29.84
N SER A 5 4.98 -16.42 28.74
CA SER A 5 4.50 -17.34 27.70
C SER A 5 5.68 -17.93 26.93
N GLY A 6 5.63 -19.24 26.66
CA GLY A 6 6.61 -19.88 25.78
C GLY A 6 6.55 -19.31 24.36
N HIS A 7 7.62 -19.52 23.60
CA HIS A 7 7.71 -19.10 22.18
C HIS A 7 6.51 -19.60 21.38
N ASP A 8 5.85 -18.68 20.68
CA ASP A 8 4.66 -18.91 19.84
C ASP A 8 5.02 -18.72 18.35
N SER A 9 4.29 -19.38 17.44
CA SER A 9 4.52 -19.24 15.99
C SER A 9 4.41 -17.78 15.54
N GLY A 10 5.41 -17.28 14.80
CA GLY A 10 5.53 -15.86 14.42
C GLY A 10 6.45 -15.03 15.31
N ASP A 11 7.06 -15.62 16.35
CA ASP A 11 8.08 -14.95 17.16
C ASP A 11 9.36 -14.62 16.36
N VAL A 12 10.19 -13.73 16.92
CA VAL A 12 11.45 -13.22 16.31
C VAL A 12 12.49 -14.33 16.00
N LEU A 13 12.29 -15.53 16.54
CA LEU A 13 13.15 -16.69 16.30
C LEU A 13 12.50 -17.61 15.25
N LYS A 14 13.16 -17.74 14.10
CA LYS A 14 12.82 -18.66 13.01
C LYS A 14 13.53 -20.02 13.21
N PHE A 15 12.84 -21.13 12.91
CA PHE A 15 13.46 -22.46 12.85
C PHE A 15 13.10 -23.14 11.53
N GLU A 16 14.01 -23.05 10.57
CA GLU A 16 13.86 -23.62 9.24
C GLU A 16 14.85 -24.76 9.02
N ASN A 17 14.34 -25.84 8.43
CA ASN A 17 15.16 -26.93 7.92
C ASN A 17 15.03 -26.97 6.41
N SER A 18 16.15 -26.99 5.71
CA SER A 18 16.18 -27.06 4.26
C SER A 18 17.12 -28.15 3.75
N ALA A 19 16.76 -28.76 2.64
CA ALA A 19 17.58 -29.71 1.90
C ALA A 19 17.54 -29.35 0.41
N ARG A 20 18.69 -28.92 -0.13
CA ARG A 20 18.86 -28.62 -1.55
C ARG A 20 19.55 -29.78 -2.25
N VAL A 21 18.95 -30.28 -3.32
CA VAL A 21 19.46 -31.37 -4.15
C VAL A 21 19.66 -30.85 -5.55
N PHE A 22 20.90 -30.94 -6.02
CA PHE A 22 21.30 -30.55 -7.36
C PHE A 22 21.50 -31.80 -8.23
N VAL A 23 20.85 -31.83 -9.39
CA VAL A 23 21.03 -32.90 -10.37
C VAL A 23 21.49 -32.27 -11.67
N ASN A 24 22.64 -32.73 -12.16
CA ASN A 24 23.23 -32.27 -13.41
C ASN A 24 23.46 -33.47 -14.31
N GLY A 25 23.31 -33.28 -15.62
CA GLY A 25 23.67 -34.31 -16.58
C GLY A 25 23.86 -33.78 -17.99
N ASP A 26 24.56 -34.55 -18.80
CA ASP A 26 24.79 -34.23 -20.20
C ASP A 26 23.65 -34.76 -21.08
N LEU A 27 23.22 -33.96 -22.05
CA LEU A 27 22.26 -34.31 -23.10
C LEU A 27 22.96 -34.42 -24.46
N GLY A 28 24.02 -35.23 -24.53
CA GLY A 28 24.89 -35.33 -25.69
C GLY A 28 26.14 -34.44 -25.56
N GLU A 29 26.80 -34.13 -26.68
CA GLU A 29 28.13 -33.49 -26.65
C GLU A 29 28.10 -31.96 -26.42
N GLN A 30 26.98 -31.30 -26.73
CA GLN A 30 26.86 -29.84 -26.74
C GLN A 30 25.72 -29.31 -25.89
N SER A 31 25.08 -30.20 -25.12
CA SER A 31 23.91 -29.86 -24.33
C SER A 31 24.01 -30.51 -22.95
N SER A 32 23.50 -29.83 -21.95
CA SER A 32 23.42 -30.32 -20.58
C SER A 32 22.11 -29.88 -19.96
N TRP A 33 21.77 -30.44 -18.81
CA TRP A 33 20.63 -30.02 -18.03
C TRP A 33 20.98 -29.93 -16.55
N HIS A 34 20.23 -29.08 -15.86
CA HIS A 34 20.34 -28.81 -14.44
C HIS A 34 18.94 -28.85 -13.82
N ALA A 35 18.84 -29.42 -12.63
CA ALA A 35 17.70 -29.26 -11.74
C ALA A 35 18.17 -28.98 -10.31
N GLU A 36 17.48 -28.06 -9.66
CA GLU A 36 17.59 -27.75 -8.24
C GLU A 36 16.25 -28.04 -7.57
N ILE A 37 16.26 -29.03 -6.68
CA ILE A 37 15.13 -29.37 -5.83
C ILE A 37 15.41 -28.86 -4.42
N ASN A 38 14.45 -28.16 -3.82
CA ASN A 38 14.63 -27.48 -2.54
C ASN A 38 13.49 -27.84 -1.58
N ALA A 39 13.74 -28.78 -0.67
CA ALA A 39 12.76 -29.14 0.36
C ALA A 39 12.99 -28.24 1.58
N ILE A 40 12.06 -27.32 1.86
CA ILE A 40 12.11 -26.41 3.01
C ILE A 40 10.90 -26.63 3.91
N TYR A 41 11.13 -26.59 5.21
CA TYR A 41 10.07 -26.50 6.20
C TYR A 41 10.47 -25.60 7.38
N ASP A 42 9.68 -24.56 7.62
CA ASP A 42 9.79 -23.64 8.76
C ASP A 42 8.71 -23.99 9.79
N THR A 43 9.11 -24.38 10.99
CA THR A 43 8.14 -24.77 12.04
C THR A 43 7.38 -23.56 12.59
N GLU A 44 8.00 -22.38 12.52
CA GLU A 44 7.55 -21.13 13.13
C GLU A 44 6.84 -20.19 12.15
N GLY A 45 6.70 -20.59 10.88
CA GLY A 45 5.92 -19.85 9.90
C GLY A 45 4.49 -19.58 10.37
N VAL A 46 3.97 -18.37 10.12
CA VAL A 46 2.67 -17.93 10.66
C VAL A 46 1.46 -18.68 10.09
N ASN A 47 1.60 -19.27 8.89
CA ASN A 47 0.57 -20.08 8.25
C ASN A 47 1.23 -21.06 7.24
N SER A 48 0.43 -21.86 6.53
CA SER A 48 0.92 -22.85 5.56
C SER A 48 1.82 -22.28 4.47
N ASP A 49 1.63 -21.02 4.09
CA ASP A 49 2.34 -20.36 3.00
C ASP A 49 3.75 -19.92 3.42
N TYR A 50 4.02 -19.91 4.73
CA TYR A 50 5.34 -19.65 5.31
C TYR A 50 6.00 -20.91 5.88
N LYS A 51 5.23 -21.96 6.19
CA LYS A 51 5.78 -23.18 6.77
C LYS A 51 6.44 -24.10 5.76
N GLY A 52 6.09 -24.02 4.48
CA GLY A 52 6.59 -24.98 3.50
C GLY A 52 6.39 -24.52 2.07
N HIS A 53 6.12 -25.48 1.17
CA HIS A 53 6.16 -25.22 -0.25
C HIS A 53 5.14 -24.21 -0.75
N VAL A 54 5.65 -23.18 -1.41
CA VAL A 54 4.86 -22.23 -2.21
C VAL A 54 5.58 -22.04 -3.55
N ASN A 55 4.85 -22.19 -4.66
CA ASN A 55 5.37 -21.92 -5.99
C ASN A 55 5.83 -20.46 -6.13
N TYR A 56 6.90 -20.25 -6.87
CA TYR A 56 7.46 -18.92 -7.14
C TYR A 56 7.80 -18.16 -5.86
N SER A 57 8.45 -18.86 -4.93
CA SER A 57 8.90 -18.32 -3.66
C SER A 57 10.26 -18.94 -3.29
N GLN A 58 10.89 -18.45 -2.23
CA GLN A 58 12.09 -19.06 -1.65
C GLN A 58 11.86 -20.52 -1.20
N HIS A 59 10.61 -20.89 -0.90
CA HIS A 59 10.21 -22.24 -0.51
C HIS A 59 9.69 -23.07 -1.70
N ASP A 60 9.94 -22.63 -2.93
CA ASP A 60 9.59 -23.42 -4.10
C ASP A 60 10.43 -24.70 -4.15
N TRP A 61 9.76 -25.85 -4.29
CA TRP A 61 10.41 -27.15 -4.38
C TRP A 61 11.23 -27.31 -5.65
N LEU A 62 10.80 -26.74 -6.76
CA LEU A 62 11.58 -26.74 -8.00
C LEU A 62 12.16 -25.35 -8.19
N ARG A 63 13.33 -25.08 -7.60
CA ARG A 63 13.97 -23.77 -7.74
C ARG A 63 14.42 -23.56 -9.18
N GLU A 64 15.23 -24.46 -9.72
CA GLU A 64 15.75 -24.33 -11.09
C GLU A 64 15.55 -25.63 -11.87
N LEU A 65 15.24 -25.49 -13.16
CA LEU A 65 15.18 -26.59 -14.10
C LEU A 65 15.40 -26.04 -15.50
N TYR A 66 16.57 -26.28 -16.07
CA TYR A 66 16.89 -25.79 -17.41
C TYR A 66 17.79 -26.74 -18.17
N ALA A 67 17.75 -26.59 -19.49
CA ALA A 67 18.70 -27.20 -20.41
C ALA A 67 19.54 -26.10 -21.07
N ASP A 68 20.84 -26.34 -21.11
CA ASP A 68 21.79 -25.55 -21.88
C ASP A 68 22.09 -26.27 -23.19
N THR A 69 22.21 -25.52 -24.28
CA THR A 69 22.67 -26.06 -25.56
C THR A 69 23.43 -25.02 -26.35
N ARG A 70 24.46 -25.47 -27.05
CA ARG A 70 25.19 -24.63 -28.01
C ARG A 70 24.76 -24.93 -29.43
N PHE A 71 24.52 -23.89 -30.23
CA PHE A 71 24.29 -24.01 -31.66
C PHE A 71 25.05 -22.93 -32.43
N GLY A 72 26.12 -23.35 -33.12
CA GLY A 72 27.08 -22.44 -33.73
C GLY A 72 27.80 -21.60 -32.66
N ASP A 73 27.74 -20.28 -32.81
CA ASP A 73 28.33 -19.32 -31.87
C ASP A 73 27.37 -18.87 -30.76
N TRP A 74 26.17 -19.46 -30.70
CA TRP A 74 25.14 -19.11 -29.72
C TRP A 74 25.04 -20.16 -28.63
N ASP A 75 24.93 -19.67 -27.41
CA ASP A 75 24.59 -20.44 -26.22
C ASP A 75 23.14 -20.13 -25.84
N PHE A 76 22.34 -21.19 -25.68
CA PHE A 76 20.93 -21.10 -25.32
C PHE A 76 20.70 -21.78 -23.97
N ARG A 77 19.89 -21.14 -23.12
CA ARG A 77 19.35 -21.73 -21.89
C ARG A 77 17.84 -21.64 -21.90
N LEU A 78 17.17 -22.79 -21.84
CA LEU A 78 15.71 -22.87 -21.79
C LEU A 78 15.28 -23.55 -20.49
N GLY A 79 14.44 -22.87 -19.71
CA GLY A 79 13.86 -23.44 -18.50
C GLY A 79 13.67 -22.42 -17.39
N LYS A 80 13.34 -22.91 -16.20
CA LYS A 80 13.24 -22.13 -14.97
C LYS A 80 14.63 -21.83 -14.43
N GLN A 81 14.99 -20.56 -14.43
CA GLN A 81 16.37 -20.10 -14.19
C GLN A 81 16.41 -18.69 -13.59
N GLN A 82 17.59 -18.28 -13.16
CA GLN A 82 17.89 -16.90 -12.78
C GLN A 82 18.87 -16.26 -13.77
N VAL A 83 18.66 -14.96 -14.05
CA VAL A 83 19.54 -14.14 -14.87
C VAL A 83 19.77 -12.81 -14.19
N VAL A 84 21.03 -12.47 -13.96
CA VAL A 84 21.44 -11.24 -13.26
C VAL A 84 22.14 -10.29 -14.23
N TRP A 85 21.67 -9.04 -14.26
CA TRP A 85 22.35 -7.95 -14.97
C TRP A 85 23.04 -6.96 -14.03
N GLY A 86 22.63 -6.89 -12.76
CA GLY A 86 23.24 -6.04 -11.73
C GLY A 86 24.47 -6.64 -11.06
N THR A 87 25.20 -5.76 -10.41
CA THR A 87 26.48 -5.96 -9.70
C THR A 87 26.57 -5.14 -8.40
N ALA A 88 25.61 -4.27 -8.13
CA ALA A 88 25.52 -3.48 -6.90
C ALA A 88 25.33 -4.37 -5.65
N ASP A 89 25.87 -3.92 -4.51
CA ASP A 89 25.79 -4.66 -3.25
C ASP A 89 24.64 -4.11 -2.38
N GLY A 90 23.81 -5.00 -1.86
CA GLY A 90 22.72 -4.64 -0.93
C GLY A 90 21.47 -4.04 -1.58
N ILE A 91 21.52 -3.57 -2.84
CA ILE A 91 20.35 -3.09 -3.60
C ILE A 91 20.30 -3.72 -4.99
N LYS A 92 19.11 -4.14 -5.40
CA LYS A 92 18.84 -4.67 -6.76
C LYS A 92 18.46 -3.52 -7.70
N LEU A 93 19.44 -2.95 -8.40
CA LEU A 93 19.17 -1.90 -9.39
C LEU A 93 18.96 -2.48 -10.79
N LEU A 94 19.98 -3.06 -11.42
CA LEU A 94 19.82 -3.72 -12.72
C LEU A 94 19.38 -5.19 -12.61
N ASP A 95 19.22 -5.68 -11.39
CA ASP A 95 18.71 -7.01 -11.10
C ASP A 95 17.17 -7.02 -11.09
N ILE A 96 16.59 -6.81 -12.27
CA ILE A 96 15.13 -6.58 -12.48
C ILE A 96 14.43 -7.71 -13.22
N ILE A 97 15.17 -8.73 -13.65
CA ILE A 97 14.63 -9.82 -14.47
C ILE A 97 13.85 -10.82 -13.61
N ASN A 98 14.45 -11.21 -12.49
CA ASN A 98 13.87 -12.14 -11.55
C ASN A 98 13.14 -11.35 -10.46
N PRO A 99 11.87 -11.67 -10.17
CA PRO A 99 11.18 -11.09 -9.01
C PRO A 99 11.88 -11.44 -7.71
N THR A 100 11.55 -10.71 -6.66
CA THR A 100 12.12 -10.89 -5.32
C THR A 100 11.05 -11.36 -4.36
N ASP A 101 11.39 -12.38 -3.59
CA ASP A 101 10.61 -12.80 -2.44
C ASP A 101 11.06 -11.99 -1.21
N TYR A 102 10.17 -11.13 -0.71
CA TYR A 102 10.39 -10.26 0.44
C TYR A 102 9.87 -10.86 1.76
N ARG A 103 9.38 -12.10 1.76
CA ARG A 103 8.88 -12.76 2.99
C ARG A 103 9.91 -12.81 4.11
N GLU A 104 11.20 -12.84 3.79
CA GLU A 104 12.29 -12.84 4.79
C GLU A 104 13.04 -11.49 4.91
N LEU A 105 12.47 -10.42 4.35
CA LEU A 105 12.94 -9.03 4.46
C LEU A 105 14.48 -8.86 4.53
N VAL A 106 15.15 -8.86 3.38
CA VAL A 106 16.59 -8.54 3.22
C VAL A 106 17.56 -9.41 4.07
N GLN A 107 17.08 -10.36 4.86
CA GLN A 107 17.96 -11.28 5.61
C GLN A 107 18.73 -12.17 4.66
N ASN A 108 18.02 -12.72 3.68
CA ASN A 108 18.59 -13.62 2.69
C ASN A 108 19.57 -12.93 1.76
N THR A 109 20.46 -13.74 1.18
CA THR A 109 21.30 -13.28 0.09
C THR A 109 20.44 -12.88 -1.11
N MET A 110 20.98 -12.03 -1.99
CA MET A 110 20.24 -11.62 -3.18
C MET A 110 19.93 -12.82 -4.09
N GLU A 111 20.79 -13.84 -4.09
CA GLU A 111 20.60 -15.09 -4.83
C GLU A 111 19.45 -15.94 -4.29
N ASP A 112 19.39 -16.11 -2.97
CA ASP A 112 18.30 -16.88 -2.36
C ASP A 112 16.96 -16.19 -2.56
N SER A 113 16.92 -14.85 -2.42
CA SER A 113 15.71 -14.05 -2.52
C SER A 113 15.16 -13.87 -3.93
N ARG A 114 15.94 -14.12 -4.98
CA ARG A 114 15.45 -14.13 -6.37
C ARG A 114 14.52 -15.33 -6.57
N ILE A 115 13.41 -15.08 -7.23
CA ILE A 115 12.47 -16.10 -7.67
C ILE A 115 12.90 -16.52 -9.09
N PRO A 116 13.35 -17.77 -9.29
CA PRO A 116 13.65 -18.27 -10.63
C PRO A 116 12.36 -18.39 -11.45
N ILE A 117 12.42 -18.00 -12.72
CA ILE A 117 11.26 -17.97 -13.62
C ILE A 117 11.56 -18.70 -14.93
N TRP A 118 10.51 -19.20 -15.59
CA TRP A 118 10.65 -19.81 -16.90
C TRP A 118 11.08 -18.78 -17.95
N MET A 119 12.16 -19.10 -18.66
CA MET A 119 12.80 -18.18 -19.58
C MET A 119 13.54 -18.92 -20.69
N LEU A 120 13.60 -18.28 -21.86
CA LEU A 120 14.61 -18.51 -22.87
C LEU A 120 15.67 -17.41 -22.77
N LYS A 121 16.93 -17.81 -22.59
CA LYS A 121 18.10 -16.95 -22.75
C LYS A 121 18.89 -17.40 -23.96
N ALA A 122 19.33 -16.45 -24.78
CA ALA A 122 20.23 -16.68 -25.90
C ALA A 122 21.37 -15.67 -25.86
N GLU A 123 22.62 -16.11 -25.89
CA GLU A 123 23.77 -15.21 -25.88
C GLU A 123 24.88 -15.67 -26.81
N ARG A 124 25.71 -14.72 -27.24
CA ARG A 124 26.92 -15.02 -28.01
C ARG A 124 27.99 -13.97 -27.77
N ASN A 125 29.23 -14.39 -27.89
CA ASN A 125 30.36 -13.48 -27.93
C ASN A 125 30.49 -12.86 -29.34
N ILE A 126 30.95 -11.61 -29.37
CA ILE A 126 31.26 -10.85 -30.58
C ILE A 126 32.71 -10.40 -30.46
N GLY A 127 33.59 -11.02 -31.26
CA GLY A 127 35.02 -10.87 -31.07
C GLY A 127 35.47 -11.39 -29.70
N ASP A 128 36.53 -10.79 -29.16
CA ASP A 128 37.19 -11.28 -27.96
C ASP A 128 36.72 -10.59 -26.66
N SER A 129 36.05 -9.43 -26.77
CA SER A 129 35.74 -8.58 -25.61
C SER A 129 34.28 -8.16 -25.47
N SER A 130 33.40 -8.55 -26.40
CA SER A 130 31.99 -8.16 -26.37
C SER A 130 31.04 -9.37 -26.34
N ASN A 131 29.86 -9.16 -25.77
CA ASN A 131 28.80 -10.16 -25.67
C ASN A 131 27.43 -9.50 -25.93
N ILE A 132 26.54 -10.22 -26.62
CA ILE A 132 25.13 -9.90 -26.70
C ILE A 132 24.29 -10.99 -26.05
N GLN A 133 23.22 -10.60 -25.38
CA GLN A 133 22.27 -11.49 -24.73
C GLN A 133 20.84 -11.03 -25.02
N PHE A 134 19.97 -11.99 -25.29
CA PHE A 134 18.53 -11.83 -25.40
C PHE A 134 17.85 -12.71 -24.37
N ILE A 135 16.78 -12.18 -23.77
CA ILE A 135 15.93 -12.94 -22.87
C ILE A 135 14.47 -12.79 -23.27
N VAL A 136 13.70 -13.85 -23.11
CA VAL A 136 12.24 -13.84 -23.13
C VAL A 136 11.78 -14.64 -21.93
N SER A 137 11.05 -14.03 -21.02
CA SER A 137 10.63 -14.66 -19.76
C SER A 137 9.13 -14.58 -19.57
N GLN A 138 8.61 -15.49 -18.75
CA GLN A 138 7.29 -15.31 -18.16
C GLN A 138 7.27 -14.08 -17.23
N VAL A 139 6.06 -13.73 -16.80
CA VAL A 139 5.78 -12.67 -15.84
C VAL A 139 5.49 -13.30 -14.50
N GLU A 140 6.01 -12.71 -13.43
CA GLU A 140 5.69 -13.10 -12.06
C GLU A 140 5.94 -11.89 -11.15
N GLU A 141 5.24 -11.80 -10.02
CA GLU A 141 5.32 -10.71 -9.05
C GLU A 141 6.36 -10.95 -7.95
N ASN A 142 6.72 -9.87 -7.26
CA ASN A 142 7.40 -9.93 -5.97
C ASN A 142 6.46 -10.55 -4.94
N LYS A 143 6.95 -11.47 -4.12
CA LYS A 143 6.16 -12.00 -2.98
C LYS A 143 6.34 -11.06 -1.79
N ILE A 144 5.29 -10.31 -1.48
CA ILE A 144 5.30 -9.29 -0.40
C ILE A 144 4.47 -9.82 0.79
N PRO A 145 5.05 -9.93 1.99
CA PRO A 145 4.32 -10.41 3.16
C PRO A 145 3.20 -9.44 3.53
N GLY A 146 2.02 -10.00 3.83
CA GLY A 146 0.81 -9.28 4.17
C GLY A 146 -0.01 -8.82 2.97
N LEU A 147 0.54 -8.80 1.74
CA LEU A 147 -0.19 -8.33 0.55
C LEU A 147 -1.08 -9.43 -0.04
N ASN A 148 -2.02 -9.88 0.80
CA ASN A 148 -3.05 -10.86 0.48
C ASN A 148 -4.25 -10.62 1.40
N ARG A 149 -5.37 -11.32 1.13
CA ARG A 149 -6.61 -11.14 1.88
C ARG A 149 -6.46 -11.35 3.39
N ASP A 150 -5.61 -12.27 3.80
CA ASP A 150 -5.50 -12.68 5.20
C ASP A 150 -4.49 -11.79 5.98
N GLY A 151 -3.77 -10.91 5.27
CA GLY A 151 -2.89 -9.87 5.84
C GLY A 151 -1.65 -10.42 6.55
N ASP A 152 -1.45 -11.74 6.55
CA ASP A 152 -0.38 -12.48 7.24
C ASP A 152 -0.15 -12.05 8.70
N SER A 153 -1.25 -11.75 9.41
CA SER A 153 -1.21 -11.28 10.81
C SER A 153 -0.29 -12.16 11.67
N GLY A 154 0.66 -11.52 12.36
CA GLY A 154 1.69 -12.20 13.16
C GLY A 154 3.04 -12.34 12.44
N HIS A 155 3.11 -12.06 11.14
CA HIS A 155 4.39 -12.09 10.42
C HIS A 155 5.28 -10.91 10.87
N PRO A 156 6.56 -11.16 11.23
CA PRO A 156 7.42 -10.15 11.84
C PRO A 156 7.80 -8.98 10.91
N PHE A 157 7.68 -9.17 9.59
CA PHE A 157 8.14 -8.21 8.58
C PHE A 157 7.02 -7.71 7.65
N ILE A 158 5.90 -7.24 8.20
CA ILE A 158 4.87 -6.55 7.41
C ILE A 158 5.24 -5.07 7.28
N MET A 159 5.37 -4.60 6.03
CA MET A 159 5.58 -3.19 5.76
C MET A 159 4.34 -2.38 6.14
N LYS A 160 4.54 -1.17 6.67
CA LYS A 160 3.43 -0.29 7.08
C LYS A 160 2.46 0.01 5.94
N GLY A 161 2.95 0.23 4.72
CA GLY A 161 2.08 0.43 3.57
C GLY A 161 1.21 -0.80 3.23
N VAL A 162 1.71 -2.01 3.46
CA VAL A 162 0.94 -3.24 3.30
C VAL A 162 -0.09 -3.40 4.42
N ASP A 163 0.29 -3.11 5.68
CA ASP A 163 -0.65 -3.10 6.82
C ASP A 163 -1.80 -2.11 6.58
N SER A 164 -1.55 -0.96 5.93
CA SER A 164 -2.60 -0.01 5.54
C SER A 164 -3.59 -0.56 4.52
N ILE A 165 -3.23 -1.59 3.74
CA ILE A 165 -4.13 -2.17 2.73
C ILE A 165 -4.94 -3.31 3.38
N THR A 166 -4.26 -4.33 3.88
CA THR A 166 -4.85 -5.63 4.28
C THR A 166 -4.70 -5.93 5.78
N GLY A 167 -4.00 -5.08 6.52
CA GLY A 167 -3.78 -5.22 7.95
C GLY A 167 -5.07 -5.32 8.75
N ARG A 168 -5.05 -6.10 9.83
CA ARG A 168 -6.25 -6.40 10.63
C ARG A 168 -6.85 -5.16 11.30
N VAL A 169 -5.98 -4.24 11.73
CA VAL A 169 -6.37 -3.06 12.54
C VAL A 169 -6.40 -1.79 11.69
N ASN A 170 -5.36 -1.54 10.89
CA ASN A 170 -5.22 -0.30 10.10
C ASN A 170 -5.53 -0.49 8.61
N GLY A 171 -5.82 -1.71 8.16
CA GLY A 171 -6.03 -2.01 6.76
C GLY A 171 -7.38 -1.51 6.26
N PHE A 172 -7.37 -0.70 5.21
CA PHE A 172 -8.59 -0.22 4.55
C PHE A 172 -9.52 -1.37 4.15
N PHE A 173 -8.97 -2.55 3.82
CA PHE A 173 -9.71 -3.77 3.51
C PHE A 173 -10.59 -4.27 4.67
N ASN A 174 -10.13 -4.13 5.92
CA ASN A 174 -10.87 -4.54 7.12
C ASN A 174 -11.66 -3.38 7.73
N ILE A 175 -11.18 -2.14 7.57
CA ILE A 175 -11.85 -0.92 8.03
C ILE A 175 -13.16 -0.67 7.29
N ALA A 176 -13.20 -0.80 5.97
CA ALA A 176 -14.40 -0.47 5.18
C ALA A 176 -15.68 -1.24 5.58
N PRO A 177 -15.69 -2.58 5.72
CA PRO A 177 -16.88 -3.29 6.19
C PRO A 177 -17.23 -2.97 7.65
N ARG A 178 -16.23 -2.63 8.47
CA ARG A 178 -16.46 -2.23 9.87
C ARG A 178 -17.06 -0.83 9.98
N LEU A 179 -16.60 0.09 9.14
CA LEU A 179 -17.18 1.42 8.97
C LEU A 179 -18.63 1.32 8.49
N ALA A 180 -18.96 0.35 7.64
CA ALA A 180 -20.34 0.10 7.20
C ALA A 180 -21.24 -0.31 8.37
N GLY A 181 -20.81 -1.23 9.24
CA GLY A 181 -21.56 -1.53 10.46
C GLY A 181 -21.71 -0.30 11.37
N VAL A 182 -20.66 0.50 11.53
CA VAL A 182 -20.76 1.75 12.30
C VAL A 182 -21.72 2.74 11.63
N ALA A 183 -21.77 2.80 10.30
CA ALA A 183 -22.76 3.57 9.55
C ALA A 183 -24.19 3.10 9.85
N ASP A 184 -24.44 1.78 9.95
CA ASP A 184 -25.75 1.23 10.37
C ASP A 184 -26.12 1.70 11.78
N THR A 185 -25.14 1.79 12.68
CA THR A 185 -25.38 2.33 14.03
C THR A 185 -25.88 3.76 13.94
N PHE A 186 -25.19 4.62 13.19
CA PHE A 186 -25.58 6.01 13.04
C PHE A 186 -26.92 6.17 12.30
N ASP A 187 -27.18 5.36 11.27
CA ASP A 187 -28.43 5.41 10.51
C ASP A 187 -29.63 4.95 11.32
N ASN A 188 -29.51 3.85 12.06
CA ASN A 188 -30.55 3.39 12.98
C ASN A 188 -30.80 4.42 14.09
N GLY A 189 -29.75 5.10 14.57
CA GLY A 189 -29.87 6.20 15.52
C GLY A 189 -30.65 7.38 14.94
N ALA A 190 -30.30 7.81 13.71
CA ALA A 190 -30.99 8.89 13.02
C ALA A 190 -32.47 8.57 12.79
N GLN A 191 -32.78 7.38 12.29
CA GLN A 191 -34.17 6.92 12.10
C GLN A 191 -34.92 6.70 13.42
N GLY A 192 -34.20 6.38 14.50
CA GLY A 192 -34.74 6.21 15.85
C GLY A 192 -34.95 7.51 16.62
N GLY A 193 -34.67 8.68 16.02
CA GLY A 193 -34.78 9.98 16.69
C GLY A 193 -33.67 10.24 17.71
N ALA A 194 -32.56 9.51 17.62
CA ALA A 194 -31.40 9.70 18.48
C ALA A 194 -30.57 10.95 18.13
N PHE A 195 -30.87 11.64 17.03
CA PHE A 195 -30.29 12.90 16.61
C PHE A 195 -31.43 13.90 16.34
N ASP A 196 -31.99 14.47 17.40
CA ASP A 196 -33.09 15.43 17.33
C ASP A 196 -32.56 16.86 17.13
N THR A 197 -33.09 17.61 16.17
CA THR A 197 -32.69 19.00 15.88
C THR A 197 -33.75 20.05 16.28
N ASP A 198 -34.89 19.65 16.86
CA ASP A 198 -35.94 20.59 17.30
C ASP A 198 -36.07 20.67 18.82
N ASP A 199 -36.06 21.89 19.36
CA ASP A 199 -36.28 22.19 20.79
C ASP A 199 -37.77 22.10 21.20
N ASN A 200 -38.71 21.94 20.25
CA ASN A 200 -40.14 22.08 20.50
C ASN A 200 -40.94 20.77 20.58
N GLY A 201 -40.28 19.61 20.46
CA GLY A 201 -40.97 18.32 20.47
C GLY A 201 -41.93 18.12 19.30
N ALA A 202 -41.79 18.90 18.22
CA ALA A 202 -42.42 18.65 16.94
C ALA A 202 -41.42 17.85 16.11
N GLY A 203 -41.32 16.54 16.39
CA GLY A 203 -40.40 15.68 15.67
C GLY A 203 -40.68 15.72 14.16
N ASP A 204 -39.72 16.15 13.35
CA ASP A 204 -39.61 15.70 11.95
C ASP A 204 -38.25 16.03 11.28
N ILE A 205 -37.21 15.23 11.57
CA ILE A 205 -36.23 14.73 10.57
C ILE A 205 -36.13 13.18 10.64
N VAL A 206 -36.96 12.56 11.49
CA VAL A 206 -36.82 11.19 12.03
C VAL A 206 -37.03 10.08 10.97
N ALA A 207 -37.53 10.38 9.77
CA ALA A 207 -37.77 9.39 8.72
C ALA A 207 -36.67 9.31 7.63
N GLN A 208 -35.63 10.16 7.68
CA GLN A 208 -34.68 10.33 6.56
C GLN A 208 -33.27 9.75 6.80
N GLY A 209 -33.03 9.14 7.97
CA GLY A 209 -31.74 8.55 8.34
C GLY A 209 -30.55 9.50 8.11
N LEU A 210 -29.42 8.98 7.64
CA LEU A 210 -28.21 9.79 7.47
C LEU A 210 -28.27 10.82 6.33
N THR A 211 -29.21 10.69 5.38
CA THR A 211 -29.30 11.61 4.23
C THR A 211 -29.62 13.06 4.63
N GLY A 212 -30.29 13.25 5.78
CA GLY A 212 -30.57 14.57 6.35
C GLY A 212 -29.35 15.30 6.93
N PHE A 213 -28.23 14.60 7.14
CA PHE A 213 -27.05 15.12 7.84
C PHE A 213 -25.89 15.50 6.89
N SER A 214 -26.23 15.97 5.68
CA SER A 214 -25.22 16.43 4.71
C SER A 214 -24.50 17.72 5.15
N GLY A 215 -25.09 18.51 6.05
CA GLY A 215 -24.47 19.70 6.65
C GLY A 215 -23.71 19.47 7.97
N LEU A 216 -23.55 18.22 8.39
CA LEU A 216 -22.84 17.85 9.63
C LEU A 216 -21.66 16.94 9.29
N THR A 217 -20.44 17.42 9.53
CA THR A 217 -19.23 16.62 9.33
C THR A 217 -18.84 15.81 10.57
N VAL A 218 -17.96 14.82 10.41
CA VAL A 218 -17.38 14.05 11.53
C VAL A 218 -16.74 14.99 12.57
N ASP A 219 -15.91 15.94 12.13
CA ASP A 219 -15.32 16.94 13.03
C ASP A 219 -16.38 17.88 13.60
N GLY A 220 -17.35 18.31 12.80
CA GLY A 220 -18.48 19.09 13.28
C GLY A 220 -19.25 18.40 14.41
N PHE A 221 -19.43 17.08 14.33
CA PHE A 221 -20.04 16.32 15.41
C PHE A 221 -19.12 16.17 16.62
N ALA A 222 -17.86 15.78 16.39
CA ALA A 222 -16.91 15.44 17.45
C ALA A 222 -16.41 16.66 18.24
N ALA A 223 -16.20 17.78 17.57
CA ALA A 223 -15.69 19.02 18.15
C ALA A 223 -16.75 19.76 18.98
N ASN A 224 -18.04 19.45 18.81
CA ASN A 224 -19.14 20.12 19.51
C ASN A 224 -19.65 19.32 20.72
N THR A 225 -20.25 20.03 21.67
CA THR A 225 -20.96 19.40 22.79
C THR A 225 -22.34 18.98 22.32
N GLN A 226 -22.72 17.75 22.60
CA GLN A 226 -24.02 17.20 22.29
C GLN A 226 -24.89 17.20 23.57
N GLN A 227 -26.16 17.53 23.43
CA GLN A 227 -27.11 17.48 24.54
C GLN A 227 -27.80 16.12 24.56
N LEU A 228 -28.03 15.55 25.75
CA LEU A 228 -28.59 14.21 25.92
C LEU A 228 -29.90 14.24 26.71
N ASN A 229 -30.88 13.44 26.25
CA ASN A 229 -32.08 13.07 27.01
C ASN A 229 -31.73 12.20 28.23
N ALA A 230 -32.68 12.09 29.17
CA ALA A 230 -32.55 11.19 30.33
C ALA A 230 -32.46 9.70 29.96
N ASP A 231 -32.89 9.33 28.75
CA ASP A 231 -32.77 8.00 28.17
C ASP A 231 -31.48 7.81 27.35
N GLY A 232 -30.64 8.85 27.22
CA GLY A 232 -29.34 8.82 26.53
C GLY A 232 -29.36 9.24 25.06
N SER A 233 -30.50 9.62 24.47
CA SER A 233 -30.56 10.07 23.06
C SER A 233 -30.06 11.51 22.86
N ILE A 234 -29.53 11.88 21.68
CA ILE A 234 -28.98 13.23 21.41
C ILE A 234 -30.11 14.20 21.02
N ARG A 235 -30.14 15.37 21.67
CA ARG A 235 -31.08 16.48 21.47
C ARG A 235 -30.43 17.70 20.81
N ALA A 236 -31.27 18.60 20.32
CA ALA A 236 -30.89 19.91 19.82
C ALA A 236 -30.18 20.75 20.89
N ALA A 237 -29.21 21.56 20.48
CA ALA A 237 -28.41 22.37 21.41
C ALA A 237 -29.22 23.57 21.96
N GLY A 238 -29.66 23.50 23.22
CA GLY A 238 -30.35 24.60 23.91
C GLY A 238 -31.47 24.17 24.86
N SER A 239 -31.88 22.90 24.79
CA SER A 239 -32.97 22.30 25.55
C SER A 239 -32.75 22.31 27.09
N PRO A 240 -33.66 22.90 27.90
CA PRO A 240 -33.55 22.92 29.35
C PRO A 240 -33.58 21.50 29.98
N GLY A 241 -32.58 21.17 30.79
CA GLY A 241 -32.53 19.94 31.60
C GLY A 241 -31.81 18.73 30.97
N ALA A 242 -31.23 18.87 29.79
CA ALA A 242 -30.41 17.84 29.14
C ALA A 242 -29.00 17.72 29.78
N ALA A 243 -28.47 16.51 29.89
CA ALA A 243 -27.07 16.30 30.26
C ALA A 243 -26.16 16.60 29.05
N SER A 244 -25.03 17.27 29.24
CA SER A 244 -24.09 17.57 28.14
C SER A 244 -22.96 16.55 28.09
N ALA A 245 -22.62 16.06 26.91
CA ALA A 245 -21.45 15.21 26.68
C ALA A 245 -20.64 15.68 25.47
N SER A 246 -19.34 15.41 25.49
CA SER A 246 -18.47 15.69 24.33
C SER A 246 -18.90 14.85 23.14
N GLY A 247 -19.05 15.47 21.96
CA GLY A 247 -19.35 14.76 20.73
C GLY A 247 -18.31 13.69 20.38
N ALA A 248 -17.03 13.95 20.66
CA ALA A 248 -15.96 12.95 20.50
C ALA A 248 -16.20 11.69 21.36
N VAL A 249 -16.67 11.86 22.61
CA VAL A 249 -17.00 10.72 23.49
C VAL A 249 -18.19 9.93 22.94
N ILE A 250 -19.20 10.61 22.41
CA ILE A 250 -20.36 9.95 21.82
C ILE A 250 -19.99 9.24 20.51
N LEU A 251 -19.20 9.89 19.65
CA LEU A 251 -18.68 9.31 18.42
C LEU A 251 -17.94 8.01 18.73
N ASN A 252 -17.02 8.05 19.70
CA ASN A 252 -16.29 6.86 20.15
C ASN A 252 -17.25 5.82 20.76
N ASN A 253 -18.21 6.21 21.58
CA ASN A 253 -19.12 5.27 22.22
C ASN A 253 -20.01 4.53 21.22
N LEU A 254 -20.65 5.26 20.30
CA LEU A 254 -21.51 4.70 19.26
C LEU A 254 -20.71 3.86 18.28
N ALA A 255 -19.55 4.35 17.85
CA ALA A 255 -18.71 3.57 16.94
C ALA A 255 -18.17 2.31 17.61
N GLN A 256 -17.75 2.34 18.88
CA GLN A 256 -17.17 1.16 19.54
C GLN A 256 -18.20 0.18 20.10
N ASN A 257 -19.38 0.65 20.51
CA ASN A 257 -20.38 -0.16 21.22
C ASN A 257 -21.75 -0.21 20.52
N GLY A 258 -21.99 0.51 19.44
CA GLY A 258 -23.29 0.52 18.79
C GLY A 258 -24.36 1.22 19.64
N ILE A 259 -25.62 1.07 19.24
CA ILE A 259 -26.78 1.62 19.99
C ILE A 259 -27.28 0.61 21.03
N ALA A 260 -27.15 -0.69 20.75
CA ALA A 260 -27.56 -1.74 21.71
C ALA A 260 -26.55 -1.94 22.86
N GLY A 261 -25.40 -1.26 22.81
CA GLY A 261 -24.32 -1.37 23.79
C GLY A 261 -23.33 -2.51 23.48
N PRO A 262 -22.35 -2.75 24.36
CA PRO A 262 -21.23 -3.65 24.09
C PRO A 262 -21.67 -5.02 23.53
N GLY A 263 -21.11 -5.40 22.37
CA GLY A 263 -21.51 -6.62 21.65
C GLY A 263 -22.58 -6.40 20.58
N ASP A 264 -23.02 -5.15 20.34
CA ASP A 264 -23.82 -4.79 19.17
C ASP A 264 -23.13 -5.29 17.87
N PRO A 265 -23.83 -6.03 17.00
CA PRO A 265 -23.28 -6.54 15.74
C PRO A 265 -22.70 -5.45 14.82
N ASN A 266 -23.24 -4.23 14.90
CA ASN A 266 -22.88 -3.11 14.06
C ASN A 266 -21.66 -2.33 14.61
N ALA A 267 -21.24 -2.59 15.84
CA ALA A 267 -20.20 -1.81 16.51
C ALA A 267 -18.78 -2.23 16.12
N ASN A 268 -17.82 -1.30 16.13
CA ASN A 268 -16.40 -1.56 15.88
C ASN A 268 -15.76 -2.52 16.88
N ASN A 269 -16.21 -2.53 18.15
CA ASN A 269 -15.72 -3.39 19.22
C ASN A 269 -14.17 -3.41 19.36
N ASN A 270 -13.52 -2.27 19.12
CA ASN A 270 -12.06 -2.09 19.14
C ASN A 270 -11.28 -3.05 18.19
N VAL A 271 -11.92 -3.52 17.12
CA VAL A 271 -11.29 -4.45 16.16
C VAL A 271 -10.43 -3.71 15.14
N THR A 272 -10.88 -2.54 14.68
CA THR A 272 -10.18 -1.71 13.69
C THR A 272 -9.93 -0.30 14.21
N ASN A 273 -8.98 0.39 13.58
CA ASN A 273 -8.58 1.75 13.92
C ASN A 273 -9.52 2.81 13.32
N LEU A 274 -10.82 2.69 13.65
CA LEU A 274 -11.86 3.62 13.20
C LEU A 274 -11.87 4.92 14.01
N VAL A 275 -11.75 4.79 15.33
CA VAL A 275 -11.92 5.87 16.31
C VAL A 275 -11.12 5.57 17.57
N ASP A 276 -10.73 6.60 18.31
CA ASP A 276 -10.17 6.51 19.66
C ASP A 276 -10.99 7.34 20.67
N SER A 277 -10.73 7.11 21.94
CA SER A 277 -11.20 7.86 23.10
C SER A 277 -10.82 9.35 23.09
N ILE A 278 -9.76 9.71 22.36
CA ILE A 278 -9.34 11.09 22.12
C ILE A 278 -9.46 11.35 20.62
N TYR A 279 -10.18 12.41 20.25
CA TYR A 279 -10.38 12.80 18.86
C TYR A 279 -9.52 14.02 18.53
N VAL A 280 -8.64 13.91 17.53
CA VAL A 280 -7.73 14.99 17.10
C VAL A 280 -7.66 15.10 15.58
N VAL A 281 -7.93 16.29 15.05
CA VAL A 281 -7.73 16.62 13.63
C VAL A 281 -6.46 17.45 13.46
N GLY A 282 -5.55 16.98 12.61
CA GLY A 282 -4.32 17.70 12.27
C GLY A 282 -3.08 16.82 12.22
N SER A 283 -1.96 17.31 12.77
CA SER A 283 -0.66 16.63 12.72
C SER A 283 -0.59 15.36 13.58
N ALA A 284 -1.52 15.16 14.51
CA ALA A 284 -1.58 14.00 15.38
C ALA A 284 -2.67 12.98 14.98
N SER A 285 -3.34 13.18 13.84
CA SER A 285 -4.38 12.26 13.38
C SER A 285 -3.80 10.87 13.12
N ASN A 286 -4.46 9.84 13.64
CA ASN A 286 -3.98 8.46 13.66
C ASN A 286 -5.05 7.41 13.35
N ASN A 287 -6.33 7.79 13.27
CA ASN A 287 -7.46 6.87 13.03
C ASN A 287 -8.37 7.35 11.89
N THR A 288 -9.22 6.45 11.39
CA THR A 288 -10.02 6.68 10.17
C THR A 288 -10.88 7.94 10.25
N PHE A 289 -11.62 8.16 11.33
CA PHE A 289 -12.51 9.32 11.43
C PHE A 289 -11.77 10.65 11.47
N GLU A 290 -10.56 10.70 12.03
CA GLU A 290 -9.74 11.91 12.01
C GLU A 290 -9.23 12.26 10.62
N TYR A 291 -8.91 11.25 9.79
CA TYR A 291 -8.60 11.46 8.37
C TYR A 291 -9.83 11.77 7.52
N MET A 292 -11.04 11.54 8.05
CA MET A 292 -12.33 11.83 7.42
C MET A 292 -13.06 13.00 8.11
N ALA A 293 -12.32 13.94 8.69
CA ALA A 293 -12.86 15.06 9.47
C ALA A 293 -13.95 15.89 8.76
N ASN A 294 -13.86 16.00 7.43
CA ASN A 294 -14.80 16.74 6.58
C ASN A 294 -15.83 15.84 5.88
N ALA A 295 -15.82 14.52 6.12
CA ALA A 295 -16.86 13.63 5.65
C ALA A 295 -18.15 13.98 6.37
N THR A 296 -19.23 14.14 5.60
CA THR A 296 -20.56 14.38 6.16
C THR A 296 -21.14 13.08 6.66
N PHE A 297 -22.05 13.13 7.64
CA PHE A 297 -22.75 11.92 8.06
C PHE A 297 -23.57 11.30 6.92
N ALA A 298 -24.05 12.12 5.99
CA ALA A 298 -24.70 11.65 4.76
C ALA A 298 -23.80 10.80 3.86
N THR A 299 -22.47 10.96 3.91
CA THR A 299 -21.54 10.08 3.17
C THR A 299 -21.71 8.63 3.60
N PHE A 300 -21.93 8.40 4.91
CA PHE A 300 -22.05 7.05 5.46
C PHE A 300 -23.40 6.39 5.14
N ASN A 301 -24.42 7.13 4.68
CA ASN A 301 -25.68 6.55 4.17
C ASN A 301 -25.40 5.48 3.10
N THR A 302 -24.44 5.77 2.21
CA THR A 302 -24.02 4.88 1.12
C THR A 302 -23.55 3.51 1.62
N PHE A 303 -23.01 3.46 2.83
CA PHE A 303 -22.49 2.23 3.41
C PHE A 303 -23.52 1.48 4.26
N ALA A 304 -24.54 2.19 4.73
CA ALA A 304 -25.53 1.69 5.66
C ALA A 304 -26.52 0.71 5.00
N ALA A 305 -26.76 -0.43 5.65
CA ALA A 305 -27.70 -1.46 5.29
C ALA A 305 -29.09 -1.21 5.90
N ASN A 306 -30.10 -1.80 5.27
CA ASN A 306 -31.42 -1.95 5.86
C ASN A 306 -32.15 -3.19 5.29
N ALA A 307 -33.46 -3.31 5.53
CA ALA A 307 -34.24 -4.46 5.04
C ALA A 307 -34.24 -4.61 3.51
N SER A 308 -33.93 -3.55 2.76
CA SER A 308 -33.96 -3.49 1.30
C SER A 308 -32.58 -3.23 0.65
N HIS A 309 -31.53 -2.91 1.42
CA HIS A 309 -30.18 -2.62 0.94
C HIS A 309 -29.14 -3.41 1.76
N ALA A 310 -28.23 -4.11 1.09
CA ALA A 310 -27.21 -4.90 1.78
C ALA A 310 -26.00 -4.05 2.25
N ALA A 311 -25.35 -4.48 3.32
CA ALA A 311 -24.17 -3.80 3.86
C ALA A 311 -23.00 -3.76 2.87
N THR A 312 -22.14 -2.76 3.04
CA THR A 312 -20.91 -2.63 2.26
C THR A 312 -19.90 -3.72 2.62
N THR A 313 -19.23 -4.25 1.60
CA THR A 313 -18.23 -5.33 1.72
C THR A 313 -16.91 -4.93 1.07
N THR A 314 -15.87 -5.76 1.22
CA THR A 314 -14.59 -5.61 0.53
C THR A 314 -14.24 -6.84 -0.28
N ARG A 315 -13.50 -6.64 -1.37
CA ARG A 315 -12.93 -7.74 -2.17
C ARG A 315 -11.51 -7.44 -2.59
N TYR A 316 -10.66 -8.45 -2.45
CA TYR A 316 -9.30 -8.43 -2.96
C TYR A 316 -9.26 -9.27 -4.24
N THR A 317 -8.83 -8.67 -5.35
CA THR A 317 -8.77 -9.33 -6.66
C THR A 317 -7.40 -9.14 -7.29
N ARG A 318 -6.86 -10.20 -7.90
CA ARG A 318 -5.65 -10.13 -8.72
C ARG A 318 -6.03 -10.09 -10.19
N ASP A 319 -5.54 -9.09 -10.90
CA ASP A 319 -5.67 -8.91 -12.34
C ASP A 319 -4.27 -8.84 -12.96
N TYR A 320 -3.62 -9.99 -12.99
CA TYR A 320 -2.29 -10.14 -13.55
C TYR A 320 -2.33 -10.45 -15.05
N PRO A 321 -1.25 -10.12 -15.78
CA PRO A 321 -1.09 -10.49 -17.18
C PRO A 321 -1.27 -12.00 -17.38
N LYS A 322 -1.80 -12.39 -18.55
CA LYS A 322 -1.93 -13.81 -18.90
C LYS A 322 -0.54 -14.41 -19.16
N ASP A 323 -0.39 -15.72 -19.03
CA ASP A 323 0.87 -16.44 -19.32
C ASP A 323 1.41 -16.21 -20.75
N THR A 324 0.55 -15.80 -21.68
CA THR A 324 0.94 -15.41 -23.06
C THR A 324 1.61 -14.05 -23.15
N ASN A 325 1.47 -13.21 -22.13
CA ASN A 325 2.15 -11.93 -22.02
C ASN A 325 3.57 -12.20 -21.49
N LEU A 326 4.56 -12.03 -22.36
CA LEU A 326 5.96 -12.27 -22.01
C LEU A 326 6.68 -10.96 -21.71
N ASN A 327 7.77 -11.05 -20.97
CA ASN A 327 8.79 -10.02 -20.87
C ASN A 327 9.90 -10.30 -21.89
N SER A 328 10.57 -9.27 -22.38
CA SER A 328 11.67 -9.42 -23.34
C SER A 328 12.78 -8.42 -23.07
N GLY A 329 14.03 -8.89 -23.11
CA GLY A 329 15.18 -8.07 -22.80
C GLY A 329 16.35 -8.30 -23.75
N PHE A 330 17.19 -7.28 -23.85
CA PHE A 330 18.43 -7.26 -24.59
C PHE A 330 19.53 -6.65 -23.73
N ARG A 331 20.72 -7.26 -23.78
CA ARG A 331 21.93 -6.72 -23.17
C ARG A 331 23.08 -6.78 -24.16
N PHE A 332 23.85 -5.70 -24.20
CA PHE A 332 25.19 -5.66 -24.78
C PHE A 332 26.19 -5.40 -23.65
N LYS A 333 27.29 -6.16 -23.60
CA LYS A 333 28.42 -5.93 -22.70
C LYS A 333 29.71 -5.86 -23.50
N SER A 334 30.64 -5.00 -23.11
CA SER A 334 31.98 -4.96 -23.70
C SER A 334 33.05 -4.54 -22.70
N SER A 335 34.27 -5.00 -22.94
CA SER A 335 35.50 -4.54 -22.31
C SER A 335 36.35 -3.76 -23.32
N LEU A 336 36.81 -2.57 -22.93
CA LEU A 336 37.71 -1.73 -23.73
C LEU A 336 39.18 -1.96 -23.34
N ASP A 337 40.09 -1.66 -24.25
CA ASP A 337 41.55 -1.84 -24.04
C ASP A 337 42.11 -1.03 -22.85
N ASN A 338 41.45 0.05 -22.46
CA ASN A 338 41.83 0.84 -21.30
C ASN A 338 41.41 0.19 -19.96
N GLY A 339 40.71 -0.94 -19.97
CA GLY A 339 40.22 -1.63 -18.79
C GLY A 339 38.79 -1.25 -18.37
N LEU A 340 38.10 -0.40 -19.12
CA LEU A 340 36.69 -0.08 -18.86
C LEU A 340 35.80 -1.23 -19.32
N ASN A 341 35.04 -1.79 -18.38
CA ASN A 341 33.97 -2.72 -18.66
C ASN A 341 32.64 -1.96 -18.59
N PHE A 342 31.74 -2.20 -19.52
CA PHE A 342 30.41 -1.59 -19.48
C PHE A 342 29.34 -2.50 -20.08
N SER A 343 28.09 -2.25 -19.68
CA SER A 343 26.90 -2.85 -20.29
C SER A 343 25.83 -1.82 -20.61
N VAL A 344 25.01 -2.12 -21.60
CA VAL A 344 23.77 -1.40 -21.92
C VAL A 344 22.66 -2.44 -22.04
N ASN A 345 21.58 -2.20 -21.32
CA ASN A 345 20.46 -3.11 -21.12
C ASN A 345 19.17 -2.42 -21.55
N TYR A 346 18.27 -3.16 -22.18
CA TYR A 346 16.90 -2.77 -22.42
C TYR A 346 15.98 -3.91 -22.03
N PHE A 347 14.96 -3.62 -21.21
CA PHE A 347 13.98 -4.60 -20.77
C PHE A 347 12.58 -4.03 -20.93
N TYR A 348 11.76 -4.71 -21.74
CA TYR A 348 10.33 -4.45 -21.80
C TYR A 348 9.63 -5.52 -20.97
N HIS A 349 9.12 -5.12 -19.80
CA HIS A 349 8.67 -6.07 -18.80
C HIS A 349 7.52 -5.52 -17.97
N TYR A 350 6.83 -6.40 -17.26
CA TYR A 350 5.99 -5.96 -16.15
C TYR A 350 6.86 -5.73 -14.92
N ASP A 351 6.68 -4.59 -14.26
CA ASP A 351 7.26 -4.32 -12.95
C ASP A 351 6.75 -5.41 -11.98
N PRO A 352 7.65 -6.20 -11.36
CA PRO A 352 7.23 -7.24 -10.44
C PRO A 352 6.65 -6.66 -9.14
N ASN A 353 6.82 -5.37 -8.84
CA ASN A 353 6.17 -4.74 -7.70
C ASN A 353 4.68 -4.46 -8.00
N PRO A 354 3.74 -5.11 -7.30
CA PRO A 354 2.33 -4.97 -7.60
C PRO A 354 1.77 -3.60 -7.23
N VAL A 355 0.77 -3.18 -7.99
CA VAL A 355 0.02 -1.93 -7.80
C VAL A 355 -1.39 -2.26 -7.33
N ILE A 356 -1.85 -1.59 -6.27
CA ILE A 356 -3.21 -1.73 -5.74
C ILE A 356 -4.06 -0.53 -6.13
N ASN A 357 -5.10 -0.78 -6.93
CA ASN A 357 -6.12 0.20 -7.26
C ASN A 357 -7.39 -0.05 -6.46
N THR A 358 -7.99 1.01 -5.92
CA THR A 358 -9.28 0.93 -5.21
C THR A 358 -10.40 1.45 -6.08
N SER A 359 -11.55 0.76 -6.08
CA SER A 359 -12.76 1.26 -6.74
C SER A 359 -14.03 0.62 -6.16
N TRP A 360 -15.15 1.31 -6.32
CA TRP A 360 -16.44 0.85 -5.84
C TRP A 360 -17.16 0.00 -6.88
N HIS A 361 -17.75 -1.10 -6.44
CA HIS A 361 -18.53 -2.01 -7.27
C HIS A 361 -19.88 -2.34 -6.65
N ASP A 362 -20.85 -2.71 -7.47
CA ASP A 362 -22.05 -3.40 -7.00
C ASP A 362 -21.64 -4.79 -6.49
N ALA A 363 -21.95 -5.09 -5.23
CA ALA A 363 -21.50 -6.32 -4.57
C ALA A 363 -22.09 -7.61 -5.19
N LYS A 364 -23.18 -7.49 -5.97
CA LYS A 364 -23.88 -8.63 -6.58
C LYS A 364 -23.57 -8.77 -8.08
N THR A 365 -23.62 -7.67 -8.83
CA THR A 365 -23.39 -7.70 -10.30
C THR A 365 -21.91 -7.55 -10.65
N GLY A 366 -21.10 -6.97 -9.77
CA GLY A 366 -19.70 -6.64 -10.01
C GLY A 366 -19.49 -5.41 -10.89
N GLU A 367 -20.55 -4.71 -11.30
CA GLU A 367 -20.49 -3.46 -12.05
C GLU A 367 -19.68 -2.41 -11.29
N LYS A 368 -18.78 -1.69 -11.96
CA LYS A 368 -18.08 -0.55 -11.35
C LYS A 368 -19.06 0.61 -11.15
N LEU A 369 -19.15 1.10 -9.92
CA LEU A 369 -20.01 2.23 -9.54
C LEU A 369 -19.33 3.55 -9.83
N GLN A 370 -20.14 4.58 -10.06
CA GLN A 370 -19.69 5.96 -10.16
C GLN A 370 -19.74 6.63 -8.79
N THR A 371 -18.61 7.20 -8.38
CA THR A 371 -18.54 8.15 -7.26
C THR A 371 -19.16 9.49 -7.67
N VAL A 372 -20.17 9.92 -6.92
CA VAL A 372 -20.87 11.20 -7.09
C VAL A 372 -20.62 12.07 -5.87
N LEU A 373 -20.13 13.28 -6.08
CA LEU A 373 -19.90 14.26 -5.02
C LEU A 373 -21.01 15.31 -5.08
N ALA A 374 -21.69 15.52 -3.96
CA ALA A 374 -22.73 16.55 -3.85
C ALA A 374 -22.39 17.49 -2.68
N THR A 375 -22.56 18.79 -2.86
CA THR A 375 -22.49 19.72 -1.73
C THR A 375 -23.65 19.45 -0.77
N SER A 376 -23.58 19.97 0.46
CA SER A 376 -24.76 20.08 1.31
C SER A 376 -25.78 21.04 0.69
N GLY A 377 -27.05 20.78 0.95
CA GLY A 377 -28.13 21.75 0.73
C GLY A 377 -28.23 22.74 1.88
N ASP A 378 -29.05 23.77 1.72
CA ASP A 378 -29.40 24.69 2.81
C ASP A 378 -30.49 24.05 3.67
N PHE A 379 -30.15 23.68 4.90
CA PHE A 379 -31.12 23.16 5.87
C PHE A 379 -31.45 24.27 6.86
N ASN A 380 -32.73 24.58 7.00
CA ASN A 380 -33.25 25.34 8.13
C ASN A 380 -34.00 24.34 9.01
N SER A 381 -33.76 24.34 10.33
CA SER A 381 -34.36 23.42 11.30
C SER A 381 -35.90 23.42 11.28
N ASP A 382 -36.50 24.47 10.71
CA ASP A 382 -37.94 24.70 10.67
C ASP A 382 -38.62 24.24 9.36
N THR A 383 -37.87 23.69 8.38
CA THR A 383 -38.40 23.25 7.09
C THR A 383 -37.81 21.92 6.64
N ALA A 384 -38.64 21.07 6.02
CA ALA A 384 -38.20 19.84 5.36
C ALA A 384 -37.01 20.11 4.41
N PRO A 385 -36.11 19.12 4.18
CA PRO A 385 -34.96 19.31 3.30
C PRO A 385 -35.42 19.81 1.93
N ASP A 386 -34.80 20.88 1.43
CA ASP A 386 -35.07 21.35 0.07
C ASP A 386 -34.47 20.35 -0.91
N PHE A 387 -35.28 19.69 -1.73
CA PHE A 387 -34.82 18.73 -2.75
C PHE A 387 -34.85 19.32 -4.18
N ALA A 388 -34.83 20.66 -4.31
CA ALA A 388 -34.99 21.36 -5.60
C ALA A 388 -33.95 21.01 -6.67
N ASP A 389 -32.74 20.55 -6.30
CA ASP A 389 -31.83 19.89 -7.24
C ASP A 389 -32.14 18.37 -7.29
N PRO A 390 -32.67 17.86 -8.41
CA PRO A 390 -33.04 16.45 -8.54
C PRO A 390 -31.83 15.50 -8.62
N THR A 391 -30.59 16.01 -8.63
CA THR A 391 -29.36 15.21 -8.84
C THR A 391 -28.45 15.08 -7.62
N GLY A 392 -28.73 15.78 -6.51
CA GLY A 392 -27.89 15.77 -5.29
C GLY A 392 -28.56 15.21 -4.04
N VAL A 393 -27.86 15.29 -2.91
CA VAL A 393 -28.43 14.99 -1.58
C VAL A 393 -29.13 16.24 -1.07
N ALA A 394 -30.42 16.12 -0.75
CA ALA A 394 -31.15 17.17 -0.02
C ALA A 394 -30.89 18.61 -0.54
N GLY A 395 -30.92 18.80 -1.87
CA GLY A 395 -30.82 20.14 -2.51
C GLY A 395 -29.42 20.62 -2.84
N GLY A 396 -28.40 19.82 -2.48
CA GLY A 396 -27.02 20.07 -2.86
C GLY A 396 -26.74 19.90 -4.34
N LYS A 397 -25.76 20.63 -4.87
CA LYS A 397 -25.34 20.54 -6.27
C LYS A 397 -24.30 19.44 -6.45
N THR A 398 -24.42 18.65 -7.51
CA THR A 398 -23.33 17.74 -7.93
C THR A 398 -22.10 18.54 -8.35
N ILE A 399 -20.94 18.18 -7.81
CA ILE A 399 -19.64 18.81 -8.08
C ILE A 399 -18.59 17.79 -8.53
N SER A 400 -17.53 18.29 -9.14
CA SER A 400 -16.33 17.51 -9.46
C SER A 400 -15.35 17.48 -8.29
N ARG A 401 -14.42 16.51 -8.30
CA ARG A 401 -13.30 16.45 -7.34
C ARG A 401 -12.48 17.75 -7.28
N SER A 402 -12.35 18.48 -8.40
CA SER A 402 -11.66 19.78 -8.43
C SER A 402 -12.40 20.90 -7.68
N GLU A 403 -13.71 20.77 -7.50
CA GLU A 403 -14.57 21.76 -6.85
C GLU A 403 -14.75 21.52 -5.34
N VAL A 404 -14.28 20.40 -4.79
CA VAL A 404 -14.32 20.12 -3.34
C VAL A 404 -13.62 21.26 -2.57
N PRO A 405 -14.27 21.91 -1.60
CA PRO A 405 -13.72 23.09 -0.96
C PRO A 405 -12.54 22.76 -0.04
N GLU A 406 -11.64 23.73 0.11
CA GLU A 406 -10.55 23.66 1.10
C GLU A 406 -11.02 24.17 2.48
N SER A 407 -12.05 25.02 2.50
CA SER A 407 -12.61 25.57 3.74
C SER A 407 -14.10 25.32 3.85
N THR A 408 -14.51 24.89 5.04
CA THR A 408 -15.92 24.70 5.36
C THR A 408 -16.56 26.05 5.72
N THR A 409 -17.69 26.37 5.09
CA THR A 409 -18.52 27.54 5.39
C THR A 409 -19.70 27.10 6.24
N ILE A 410 -20.00 27.83 7.32
CA ILE A 410 -21.15 27.52 8.19
C ILE A 410 -22.27 28.55 8.07
N ASN A 411 -23.53 28.12 8.21
CA ASN A 411 -24.68 29.01 8.34
C ASN A 411 -24.88 29.44 9.82
N ALA A 412 -25.93 30.25 10.06
CA ALA A 412 -26.28 30.74 11.40
C ALA A 412 -26.65 29.62 12.39
N PHE A 413 -26.96 28.43 11.89
CA PHE A 413 -27.31 27.24 12.67
C PHE A 413 -26.11 26.32 12.90
N GLY A 414 -24.91 26.75 12.51
CA GLY A 414 -23.67 25.99 12.67
C GLY A 414 -23.50 24.83 11.69
N GLN A 415 -24.37 24.70 10.69
CA GLN A 415 -24.27 23.66 9.66
C GLN A 415 -23.33 24.07 8.54
N ALA A 416 -22.56 23.10 8.03
CA ALA A 416 -21.66 23.30 6.91
C ALA A 416 -22.42 23.36 5.58
N THR A 417 -22.48 24.52 4.93
CA THR A 417 -23.29 24.75 3.70
C THR A 417 -22.56 24.42 2.39
N ASN A 418 -21.26 24.15 2.46
CA ASN A 418 -20.46 23.72 1.31
C ASN A 418 -19.76 22.38 1.57
N ALA A 419 -20.09 21.67 2.66
CA ALA A 419 -19.53 20.34 2.92
C ALA A 419 -19.88 19.38 1.78
N THR A 420 -19.03 18.39 1.55
CA THR A 420 -19.20 17.45 0.42
C THR A 420 -19.60 16.08 0.93
N THR A 421 -20.69 15.57 0.37
CA THR A 421 -21.19 14.21 0.57
C THR A 421 -20.72 13.31 -0.58
N VAL A 422 -20.22 12.13 -0.23
CA VAL A 422 -19.81 11.11 -1.20
C VAL A 422 -20.92 10.07 -1.33
N LEU A 423 -21.38 9.87 -2.57
CA LEU A 423 -22.42 8.91 -2.94
C LEU A 423 -21.92 7.96 -4.01
N LEU A 424 -22.60 6.83 -4.15
CA LEU A 424 -22.36 5.87 -5.23
C LEU A 424 -23.63 5.64 -6.03
N ARG A 425 -23.47 5.52 -7.35
CA ARG A 425 -24.56 5.15 -8.27
C ARG A 425 -24.09 4.20 -9.37
N ASN A 426 -25.00 3.37 -9.88
CA ASN A 426 -24.74 2.52 -11.03
C ASN A 426 -25.05 3.23 -12.36
N SER A 427 -24.79 2.56 -13.48
CA SER A 427 -25.08 3.08 -14.83
C SER A 427 -26.57 3.24 -15.13
N ALA A 428 -27.45 2.54 -14.39
CA ALA A 428 -28.90 2.69 -14.47
C ALA A 428 -29.41 3.94 -13.71
N GLY A 429 -28.54 4.63 -12.97
CA GLY A 429 -28.88 5.83 -12.19
C GLY A 429 -29.45 5.52 -10.80
N GLU A 430 -29.36 4.27 -10.34
CA GLU A 430 -29.76 3.88 -8.99
C GLU A 430 -28.62 4.19 -8.00
N TYR A 431 -28.97 4.78 -6.87
CA TYR A 431 -28.04 5.13 -5.79
C TYR A 431 -27.96 4.00 -4.75
N TYR A 432 -26.90 4.01 -3.96
CA TYR A 432 -26.64 3.01 -2.92
C TYR A 432 -26.75 3.66 -1.54
N GLY A 433 -27.21 2.88 -0.57
CA GLY A 433 -27.39 3.27 0.82
C GLY A 433 -28.74 2.89 1.41
N SER A 434 -28.90 3.12 2.70
CA SER A 434 -30.13 2.82 3.44
C SER A 434 -31.31 3.64 2.89
N ILE A 435 -31.13 4.95 2.69
CA ILE A 435 -32.20 5.84 2.22
C ILE A 435 -31.78 6.55 0.93
N ALA A 436 -32.77 6.84 0.08
CA ALA A 436 -32.55 7.54 -1.18
C ALA A 436 -32.02 8.95 -0.88
N PRO A 437 -30.89 9.38 -1.46
CA PRO A 437 -30.35 10.72 -1.18
C PRO A 437 -31.29 11.87 -1.57
N ASN A 438 -32.21 11.60 -2.50
CA ASN A 438 -33.35 12.43 -2.85
C ASN A 438 -34.56 11.50 -3.09
N PRO A 439 -35.77 11.81 -2.59
CA PRO A 439 -36.96 10.97 -2.73
C PRO A 439 -37.36 10.63 -4.17
N THR A 440 -36.87 11.39 -5.15
CA THR A 440 -37.13 11.15 -6.58
C THR A 440 -36.14 10.19 -7.24
N LEU A 441 -35.05 9.83 -6.54
CA LEU A 441 -34.00 8.95 -7.04
C LEU A 441 -34.27 7.50 -6.66
N ALA A 442 -33.91 6.58 -7.55
CA ALA A 442 -34.02 5.14 -7.31
C ALA A 442 -32.88 4.66 -6.41
N LEU A 443 -33.17 3.66 -5.57
CA LEU A 443 -32.18 2.93 -4.78
C LEU A 443 -31.96 1.53 -5.37
N SER A 444 -30.70 1.11 -5.39
CA SER A 444 -30.35 -0.28 -5.62
C SER A 444 -30.60 -1.11 -4.37
N SER A 445 -31.14 -2.31 -4.53
CA SER A 445 -31.25 -3.28 -3.42
C SER A 445 -29.94 -3.99 -3.09
N ASN A 446 -28.93 -3.86 -3.95
CA ASN A 446 -27.63 -4.50 -3.76
C ASN A 446 -26.74 -3.60 -2.90
N GLY A 447 -25.84 -4.20 -2.11
CA GLY A 447 -24.81 -3.46 -1.37
C GLY A 447 -23.64 -3.03 -2.26
N THR A 448 -22.74 -2.25 -1.68
CA THR A 448 -21.50 -1.84 -2.36
C THR A 448 -20.33 -2.75 -1.96
N GLU A 449 -19.33 -2.85 -2.83
CA GLU A 449 -18.09 -3.58 -2.61
C GLU A 449 -16.92 -2.64 -2.90
N LEU A 450 -16.09 -2.35 -1.89
CA LEU A 450 -14.80 -1.71 -2.12
C LEU A 450 -13.81 -2.76 -2.60
N ARG A 451 -13.43 -2.67 -3.87
CA ARG A 451 -12.52 -3.62 -4.51
C ARG A 451 -11.09 -3.09 -4.52
N PHE A 452 -10.18 -3.89 -4.00
CA PHE A 452 -8.73 -3.73 -4.10
C PHE A 452 -8.26 -4.62 -5.25
N THR A 453 -7.86 -4.01 -6.36
CA THR A 453 -7.36 -4.71 -7.54
C THR A 453 -5.85 -4.63 -7.57
N GLU A 454 -5.21 -5.77 -7.32
CA GLU A 454 -3.78 -5.98 -7.44
C GLU A 454 -3.43 -6.30 -8.89
N SER A 455 -2.53 -5.53 -9.49
CA SER A 455 -2.14 -5.66 -10.90
C SER A 455 -0.65 -5.38 -11.09
N LEU A 456 -0.09 -5.78 -12.23
CA LEU A 456 1.28 -5.46 -12.62
C LEU A 456 1.28 -4.46 -13.77
N ASN A 457 2.16 -3.46 -13.70
CA ASN A 457 2.26 -2.42 -14.71
C ASN A 457 3.39 -2.71 -15.72
N ARG A 458 3.17 -2.40 -17.00
CA ARG A 458 4.15 -2.65 -18.07
C ARG A 458 5.08 -1.46 -18.22
N VAL A 459 6.40 -1.70 -18.14
CA VAL A 459 7.44 -0.67 -18.06
C VAL A 459 8.51 -0.90 -19.14
N HIS A 460 9.11 0.20 -19.58
CA HIS A 460 10.33 0.20 -20.39
C HIS A 460 11.53 0.58 -19.52
N SER A 461 12.44 -0.36 -19.31
CA SER A 461 13.64 -0.16 -18.49
C SER A 461 14.89 -0.09 -19.35
N ILE A 462 15.63 1.01 -19.25
CA ILE A 462 16.93 1.21 -19.90
C ILE A 462 17.99 1.26 -18.81
N GLY A 463 18.92 0.30 -18.87
CA GLY A 463 19.97 0.14 -17.88
C GLY A 463 21.36 0.33 -18.46
N THR A 464 22.30 0.78 -17.65
CA THR A 464 23.73 0.69 -17.97
C THR A 464 24.55 0.47 -16.71
N SER A 465 25.61 -0.32 -16.83
CA SER A 465 26.60 -0.46 -15.77
C SER A 465 28.01 -0.25 -16.31
N PHE A 466 28.93 0.13 -15.43
CA PHE A 466 30.35 0.16 -15.75
C PHE A 466 31.20 -0.16 -14.53
N ASP A 467 32.41 -0.67 -14.77
CA ASP A 467 33.47 -0.77 -13.78
C ASP A 467 34.82 -0.42 -14.41
N TYR A 468 35.66 0.27 -13.63
CA TYR A 468 36.97 0.72 -14.06
C TYR A 468 37.97 0.71 -12.91
N ALA A 469 39.08 0.00 -13.08
CA ALA A 469 40.17 -0.03 -12.12
C ALA A 469 41.15 1.13 -12.34
N ILE A 470 41.43 1.87 -11.27
CA ILE A 470 42.41 2.95 -11.22
C ILE A 470 43.55 2.50 -10.31
N ASP A 471 44.75 2.40 -10.88
CA ASP A 471 45.94 2.19 -10.08
C ASP A 471 46.32 3.47 -9.33
N THR A 472 46.29 3.41 -8.00
CA THR A 472 46.78 4.49 -7.15
C THR A 472 48.05 4.09 -6.42
N ALA A 473 48.78 5.08 -5.89
CA ALA A 473 50.01 4.82 -5.13
C ALA A 473 49.79 4.03 -3.82
N PHE A 474 48.56 3.96 -3.33
CA PHE A 474 48.22 3.26 -2.09
C PHE A 474 47.67 1.85 -2.36
N ALA A 475 46.64 1.74 -3.20
CA ALA A 475 46.00 0.49 -3.60
C ALA A 475 45.21 0.69 -4.92
N PRO A 476 44.99 -0.36 -5.73
CA PRO A 476 44.03 -0.28 -6.83
C PRO A 476 42.64 0.06 -6.29
N ILE A 477 41.98 1.04 -6.91
CA ILE A 477 40.61 1.44 -6.60
C ILE A 477 39.74 1.07 -7.79
N VAL A 478 38.62 0.39 -7.56
CA VAL A 478 37.63 0.11 -8.60
C VAL A 478 36.48 1.09 -8.45
N LEU A 479 36.23 1.88 -9.49
CA LEU A 479 35.01 2.67 -9.61
C LEU A 479 33.94 1.82 -10.28
N ARG A 480 32.76 1.74 -9.68
CA ARG A 480 31.58 1.05 -10.23
C ARG A 480 30.42 2.00 -10.35
N GLY A 481 29.59 1.81 -11.37
CA GLY A 481 28.36 2.56 -11.54
C GLY A 481 27.26 1.73 -12.17
N GLU A 482 26.03 1.93 -11.72
CA GLU A 482 24.81 1.41 -12.35
C GLU A 482 23.78 2.52 -12.48
N PHE A 483 23.05 2.53 -13.59
CA PHE A 483 21.98 3.47 -13.86
C PHE A 483 20.81 2.71 -14.46
N LEU A 484 19.60 3.10 -14.05
CA LEU A 484 18.35 2.55 -14.54
C LEU A 484 17.37 3.70 -14.75
N TYR A 485 16.80 3.78 -15.95
CA TYR A 485 15.67 4.63 -16.26
C TYR A 485 14.46 3.74 -16.54
N ASP A 486 13.42 3.89 -15.72
CA ASP A 486 12.14 3.21 -15.86
C ASP A 486 11.12 4.21 -16.41
N LYS A 487 10.61 3.93 -17.60
CA LYS A 487 9.57 4.72 -18.27
C LYS A 487 8.22 4.02 -18.21
N ASP A 488 7.16 4.79 -18.03
CA ASP A 488 5.78 4.30 -17.89
C ASP A 488 5.61 3.42 -16.64
N SER A 489 6.37 3.68 -15.57
CA SER A 489 6.12 3.08 -14.25
C SER A 489 4.95 3.80 -13.56
N THR A 490 4.71 3.50 -12.30
CA THR A 490 3.59 4.06 -11.54
C THR A 490 4.00 4.48 -10.15
N GLN A 491 3.28 5.46 -9.62
CA GLN A 491 3.38 5.93 -8.25
C GLN A 491 2.01 6.00 -7.59
N VAL A 492 1.95 5.92 -6.27
CA VAL A 492 0.73 6.21 -5.51
C VAL A 492 0.73 7.69 -5.12
N VAL A 493 -0.37 8.37 -5.43
CA VAL A 493 -0.64 9.75 -5.08
C VAL A 493 -1.75 9.79 -4.03
N VAL A 494 -1.44 10.46 -2.92
CA VAL A 494 -2.38 10.72 -1.84
C VAL A 494 -2.96 12.12 -2.04
N ASP A 495 -4.28 12.27 -2.11
CA ASP A 495 -4.98 13.56 -1.99
C ASP A 495 -5.75 13.59 -0.67
N ARG A 496 -5.14 14.19 0.36
CA ARG A 496 -5.72 14.25 1.70
C ARG A 496 -6.98 15.13 1.78
N ARG A 497 -7.25 16.00 0.80
CA ARG A 497 -8.52 16.75 0.73
C ARG A 497 -9.67 15.81 0.34
N LEU A 498 -9.45 14.87 -0.57
CA LEU A 498 -10.46 13.88 -0.96
C LEU A 498 -10.64 12.79 0.10
N LEU A 499 -9.55 12.32 0.72
CA LEU A 499 -9.65 11.47 1.91
C LEU A 499 -10.43 12.14 3.05
N GLY A 500 -10.22 13.45 3.24
CA GLY A 500 -10.92 14.29 4.20
C GLY A 500 -12.43 14.21 4.14
N ILE A 501 -13.02 13.98 2.96
CA ILE A 501 -14.48 13.87 2.75
C ILE A 501 -14.96 12.41 2.63
N GLY A 502 -14.04 11.43 2.70
CA GLY A 502 -14.35 10.01 2.55
C GLY A 502 -14.29 9.46 1.12
N ASP A 503 -13.79 10.22 0.14
CA ASP A 503 -13.62 9.75 -1.24
C ASP A 503 -12.31 8.96 -1.36
N MET A 504 -12.33 7.68 -0.98
CA MET A 504 -11.13 6.83 -1.03
C MET A 504 -10.60 6.58 -2.45
N GLU A 505 -11.50 6.37 -3.43
CA GLU A 505 -11.11 6.16 -4.84
C GLU A 505 -10.39 7.40 -5.41
N GLY A 506 -10.75 8.61 -4.96
CA GLY A 506 -10.07 9.83 -5.35
C GLY A 506 -8.86 10.19 -4.48
N GLY A 507 -8.88 9.78 -3.22
CA GLY A 507 -7.87 10.12 -2.23
C GLY A 507 -6.61 9.27 -2.30
N LEU A 508 -6.69 8.05 -2.84
CA LEU A 508 -5.55 7.15 -3.07
C LEU A 508 -5.57 6.65 -4.52
N THR A 509 -4.80 7.31 -5.39
CA THR A 509 -4.79 7.03 -6.82
C THR A 509 -3.43 6.56 -7.29
N THR A 510 -3.40 5.63 -8.22
CA THR A 510 -2.19 5.32 -9.00
C THR A 510 -2.09 6.30 -10.16
N GLU A 511 -0.92 6.91 -10.32
CA GLU A 511 -0.59 7.79 -11.46
C GLU A 511 0.68 7.29 -12.15
N ASP A 512 0.81 7.57 -13.44
CA ASP A 512 2.01 7.27 -14.20
C ASP A 512 3.21 8.04 -13.62
N ALA A 513 4.39 7.41 -13.67
CA ALA A 513 5.64 7.99 -13.21
C ALA A 513 6.84 7.40 -13.93
N ASP A 514 7.83 8.24 -14.20
CA ASP A 514 9.15 7.84 -14.63
C ASP A 514 10.15 7.93 -13.48
N TYR A 515 11.06 6.96 -13.41
CA TYR A 515 12.10 6.92 -12.39
C TYR A 515 13.49 6.90 -13.01
N PHE A 516 14.41 7.66 -12.43
CA PHE A 516 15.84 7.56 -12.71
C PHE A 516 16.56 7.15 -11.43
N LYS A 517 17.21 5.99 -11.47
CA LYS A 517 17.85 5.38 -10.31
C LYS A 517 19.31 5.11 -10.64
N TYR A 518 20.21 5.33 -9.69
CA TYR A 518 21.63 5.04 -9.91
C TYR A 518 22.38 4.68 -8.64
N VAL A 519 23.45 3.91 -8.81
CA VAL A 519 24.42 3.52 -7.79
C VAL A 519 25.79 3.96 -8.27
N LEU A 520 26.57 4.59 -7.39
CA LEU A 520 27.98 4.87 -7.59
C LEU A 520 28.77 4.24 -6.45
N GLY A 521 29.63 3.28 -6.79
CA GLY A 521 30.42 2.50 -5.85
C GLY A 521 31.92 2.74 -6.00
N LEU A 522 32.63 2.66 -4.87
CA LEU A 522 34.09 2.65 -4.81
C LEU A 522 34.54 1.45 -4.00
N ASP A 523 35.39 0.62 -4.59
CA ASP A 523 35.97 -0.53 -3.92
C ASP A 523 37.48 -0.40 -3.80
N VAL A 524 38.00 -0.82 -2.66
CA VAL A 524 39.43 -0.92 -2.41
C VAL A 524 39.72 -2.15 -1.58
N THR A 525 40.79 -2.87 -1.92
CA THR A 525 41.32 -3.94 -1.07
C THR A 525 42.48 -3.38 -0.26
N VAL A 526 42.35 -3.41 1.06
CA VAL A 526 43.34 -2.92 2.02
C VAL A 526 43.72 -4.03 3.00
N MET A 527 44.71 -3.79 3.88
CA MET A 527 45.04 -4.68 5.00
C MET A 527 45.14 -6.17 4.61
N LYS A 528 46.07 -6.45 3.69
CA LYS A 528 46.35 -7.74 3.03
C LYS A 528 45.20 -8.37 2.25
N ASN A 529 43.95 -8.35 2.71
CA ASN A 529 42.79 -9.00 2.06
C ASN A 529 41.41 -8.45 2.52
N LEU A 530 41.34 -7.24 3.10
CA LEU A 530 40.07 -6.62 3.48
C LEU A 530 39.51 -5.85 2.29
N LEU A 531 38.41 -6.34 1.70
CA LEU A 531 37.61 -5.57 0.76
C LEU A 531 36.78 -4.54 1.53
N VAL A 532 36.88 -3.29 1.09
CA VAL A 532 36.03 -2.18 1.55
C VAL A 532 35.31 -1.62 0.32
N SER A 533 33.99 -1.63 0.35
CA SER A 533 33.14 -1.06 -0.70
C SER A 533 32.21 -0.02 -0.09
N GLY A 534 32.25 1.19 -0.62
CA GLY A 534 31.32 2.26 -0.25
C GLY A 534 30.45 2.62 -1.45
N GLN A 535 29.14 2.80 -1.24
CA GLN A 535 28.21 3.12 -2.32
C GLN A 535 27.30 4.28 -1.94
N PHE A 536 27.07 5.17 -2.91
CA PHE A 536 26.01 6.16 -2.91
C PHE A 536 24.93 5.70 -3.89
N ILE A 537 23.68 5.74 -3.45
CA ILE A 537 22.54 5.26 -4.21
C ILE A 537 21.46 6.33 -4.16
N GLN A 538 20.86 6.64 -5.30
CA GLN A 538 19.75 7.59 -5.35
C GLN A 538 18.66 7.10 -6.30
N PHE A 539 17.44 7.07 -5.79
CA PHE A 539 16.23 6.85 -6.59
C PHE A 539 15.52 8.18 -6.76
N ARG A 540 15.40 8.65 -8.00
CA ARG A 540 14.74 9.89 -8.34
C ARG A 540 13.41 9.61 -9.04
N ASN A 541 12.33 10.16 -8.49
CA ASN A 541 11.03 10.22 -9.14
C ASN A 541 10.96 11.49 -10.01
N LEU A 542 10.85 11.32 -11.32
CA LEU A 542 10.84 12.43 -12.28
C LEU A 542 9.46 13.12 -12.36
N ASP A 543 8.40 12.42 -11.95
CA ASP A 543 7.01 12.89 -11.93
C ASP A 543 6.50 13.10 -10.50
N TYR A 544 7.42 13.43 -9.58
CA TYR A 544 7.10 13.62 -8.17
C TYR A 544 6.02 14.68 -7.95
N VAL A 545 5.00 14.32 -7.18
CA VAL A 545 3.90 15.21 -6.81
C VAL A 545 4.14 15.77 -5.41
N ASN A 546 4.13 17.09 -5.29
CA ASN A 546 4.15 17.78 -4.01
C ASN A 546 3.39 19.10 -4.09
N LYS A 547 2.10 19.06 -3.76
CA LYS A 547 1.21 20.21 -3.75
C LYS A 547 0.70 20.44 -2.33
N SER A 548 1.35 21.34 -1.61
CA SER A 548 0.97 21.69 -0.25
C SER A 548 -0.39 22.40 -0.21
N ARG A 549 -1.26 21.98 0.71
CA ARG A 549 -2.58 22.57 0.93
C ARG A 549 -3.00 22.43 2.40
N THR A 550 -3.65 23.46 2.93
CA THR A 550 -4.27 23.42 4.26
C THR A 550 -5.77 23.52 4.13
N CYS A 551 -6.50 22.63 4.80
CA CYS A 551 -7.96 22.64 4.83
C CYS A 551 -8.46 23.01 6.22
N THR A 552 -9.68 23.56 6.29
CA THR A 552 -10.36 23.85 7.55
C THR A 552 -11.63 23.04 7.70
N THR A 553 -11.90 22.61 8.93
CA THR A 553 -13.10 21.85 9.28
C THR A 553 -14.28 22.75 9.63
N GLN A 554 -15.45 22.12 9.82
CA GLN A 554 -16.63 22.78 10.37
C GLN A 554 -16.30 23.38 11.74
N SER A 555 -16.61 24.67 11.93
CA SER A 555 -16.27 25.36 13.18
C SER A 555 -17.10 24.85 14.36
N ASN A 556 -16.48 24.81 15.55
CA ASN A 556 -17.19 24.60 16.81
C ASN A 556 -18.16 25.77 17.07
N ALA A 557 -19.43 25.46 17.35
CA ALA A 557 -20.50 26.44 17.52
C ALA A 557 -20.35 27.30 18.79
N GLN A 558 -19.66 26.78 19.82
CA GLN A 558 -19.42 27.46 21.10
C GLN A 558 -18.19 28.37 21.07
N THR A 559 -17.14 27.99 20.35
CA THR A 559 -15.87 28.74 20.29
C THR A 559 -15.69 29.52 18.99
N THR A 560 -16.50 29.26 17.96
CA THR A 560 -16.38 29.80 16.59
C THR A 560 -15.02 29.53 15.93
N THR A 561 -14.31 28.50 16.39
CA THR A 561 -13.01 28.09 15.85
C THR A 561 -13.13 26.84 14.98
N SER A 562 -12.46 26.83 13.84
CA SER A 562 -12.28 25.62 13.01
C SER A 562 -10.92 24.98 13.28
N ASN A 563 -10.86 23.65 13.20
CA ASN A 563 -9.59 22.96 13.13
C ASN A 563 -8.97 23.18 11.73
N SER A 564 -7.65 23.07 11.64
CA SER A 564 -6.91 23.09 10.38
C SER A 564 -6.06 21.84 10.28
N TYR A 565 -6.02 21.24 9.11
CA TYR A 565 -5.20 20.06 8.84
C TYR A 565 -4.54 20.14 7.48
N ASP A 566 -3.45 19.39 7.33
CA ASP A 566 -2.76 19.22 6.07
C ASP A 566 -3.63 18.36 5.13
N CYS A 567 -4.07 18.96 4.03
CA CYS A 567 -4.86 18.30 2.99
C CYS A 567 -4.14 18.30 1.64
N SER A 568 -2.81 18.27 1.70
CA SER A 568 -1.91 18.25 0.54
C SER A 568 -2.18 17.06 -0.39
N ARG A 569 -1.74 17.25 -1.64
CA ARG A 569 -1.65 16.18 -2.64
C ARG A 569 -0.18 15.86 -2.92
N TYR A 570 0.24 14.62 -2.70
CA TYR A 570 1.64 14.23 -2.80
C TYR A 570 1.85 12.77 -3.19
N THR A 571 3.04 12.43 -3.69
CA THR A 571 3.46 11.04 -3.89
C THR A 571 3.66 10.37 -2.53
N GLY A 572 2.93 9.29 -2.24
CA GLY A 572 3.04 8.53 -0.99
C GLY A 572 4.20 7.53 -1.00
N ASP A 573 4.83 7.28 0.15
CA ASP A 573 5.88 6.26 0.28
C ASP A 573 5.23 4.87 0.48
N LEU A 574 5.29 4.01 -0.53
CA LEU A 574 4.64 2.68 -0.50
C LEU A 574 5.06 1.79 0.69
N ALA A 575 6.28 1.93 1.21
CA ALA A 575 6.73 1.10 2.33
C ALA A 575 6.19 1.62 3.67
N THR A 576 5.95 2.93 3.78
CA THR A 576 5.60 3.59 5.05
C THR A 576 4.26 4.29 5.09
N LEU A 577 3.50 4.36 3.99
CA LEU A 577 2.18 5.02 3.91
C LEU A 577 1.20 4.41 4.91
N HIS A 578 0.92 5.10 6.04
CA HIS A 578 0.10 4.53 7.11
C HIS A 578 -0.65 5.56 7.95
N LEU A 579 -1.83 5.19 8.46
CA LEU A 579 -2.68 6.10 9.25
C LEU A 579 -1.96 6.60 10.51
N SER A 580 -1.17 5.74 11.17
CA SER A 580 -0.44 6.10 12.39
C SER A 580 0.78 7.02 12.19
N ASN A 581 1.18 7.34 10.96
CA ASN A 581 2.32 8.23 10.70
C ASN A 581 2.00 9.40 9.77
N GLY A 582 0.74 9.82 9.68
CA GLY A 582 0.40 10.98 8.86
C GLY A 582 0.28 10.65 7.37
N LEU A 583 0.20 9.37 6.98
CA LEU A 583 0.28 8.92 5.59
C LEU A 583 1.56 9.41 4.91
N ASN A 584 2.72 8.97 5.40
CA ASN A 584 4.05 9.43 4.94
C ASN A 584 4.17 9.71 3.43
N GLN A 585 4.67 10.90 3.12
CA GLN A 585 5.07 11.33 1.79
C GLN A 585 6.41 10.66 1.39
N ALA A 586 6.55 10.32 0.11
CA ALA A 586 7.80 9.84 -0.48
C ALA A 586 8.80 10.98 -0.70
N TYR A 587 10.01 10.63 -1.14
CA TYR A 587 11.03 11.61 -1.51
C TYR A 587 11.11 11.76 -3.03
N GLU A 588 11.33 12.99 -3.52
CA GLU A 588 11.67 13.21 -4.94
C GLU A 588 12.99 12.51 -5.27
N ASN A 589 13.99 12.69 -4.39
CA ASN A 589 15.28 12.02 -4.43
C ASN A 589 15.42 11.24 -3.13
N LYS A 590 15.35 9.91 -3.20
CA LYS A 590 15.54 9.02 -2.06
C LYS A 590 16.97 8.51 -2.07
N GLU A 591 17.74 8.86 -1.05
CA GLU A 591 19.17 8.53 -0.97
C GLU A 591 19.46 7.38 -0.01
N PHE A 592 20.42 6.54 -0.41
CA PHE A 592 20.99 5.49 0.42
C PHE A 592 22.50 5.52 0.37
N TYR A 593 23.10 5.12 1.48
CA TYR A 593 24.53 5.03 1.66
C TYR A 593 24.86 3.65 2.21
N SER A 594 25.73 2.91 1.53
CA SER A 594 26.16 1.60 2.00
C SER A 594 27.66 1.51 2.23
N LEU A 595 28.04 0.74 3.24
CA LEU A 595 29.41 0.34 3.51
C LEU A 595 29.44 -1.17 3.67
N PHE A 596 30.15 -1.84 2.76
CA PHE A 596 30.38 -3.27 2.78
C PHE A 596 31.84 -3.59 3.08
N LEU A 597 32.04 -4.54 3.98
CA LEU A 597 33.33 -5.04 4.42
C LEU A 597 33.33 -6.57 4.23
N SER A 598 34.35 -7.10 3.58
CA SER A 598 34.54 -8.55 3.46
C SER A 598 35.99 -8.90 3.69
N LYS A 599 36.26 -9.89 4.54
CA LYS A 599 37.62 -10.34 4.81
C LYS A 599 37.69 -11.84 5.05
N PRO A 600 38.58 -12.55 4.33
CA PRO A 600 38.90 -13.92 4.64
C PRO A 600 39.74 -14.00 5.93
N PHE A 601 39.61 -15.12 6.64
CA PHE A 601 40.39 -15.46 7.82
C PHE A 601 40.60 -16.96 7.92
N GLY A 602 41.52 -17.38 8.79
CA GLY A 602 41.96 -18.77 8.91
C GLY A 602 43.38 -18.98 8.37
N PRO A 603 44.06 -20.07 8.75
CA PRO A 603 45.40 -20.41 8.27
C PRO A 603 45.59 -20.40 6.75
N SER A 604 44.52 -20.69 5.99
CA SER A 604 44.46 -20.80 4.53
C SER A 604 43.41 -19.89 3.91
N ASP A 605 42.96 -18.83 4.62
CA ASP A 605 41.87 -17.96 4.18
C ASP A 605 40.55 -18.71 3.91
N GLU A 606 40.32 -19.83 4.62
CA GLU A 606 39.20 -20.76 4.40
C GLU A 606 37.85 -20.28 4.96
N HIS A 607 37.86 -19.29 5.84
CA HIS A 607 36.68 -18.70 6.44
C HIS A 607 36.51 -17.26 5.97
N ARG A 608 35.30 -16.71 6.09
CA ARG A 608 35.01 -15.33 5.68
C ARG A 608 34.04 -14.68 6.65
N TRP A 609 34.27 -13.41 6.95
CA TRP A 609 33.23 -12.58 7.55
C TRP A 609 32.89 -11.45 6.59
N ASN A 610 31.60 -11.11 6.59
CA ASN A 610 31.00 -10.06 5.79
C ASN A 610 30.21 -9.14 6.71
N ASN A 611 30.29 -7.83 6.47
CA ASN A 611 29.40 -6.88 7.10
C ASN A 611 28.93 -5.85 6.08
N ILE A 612 27.64 -5.64 6.02
CA ILE A 612 27.05 -4.53 5.27
C ILE A 612 26.27 -3.64 6.22
N VAL A 613 26.49 -2.34 6.10
CA VAL A 613 25.70 -1.30 6.73
C VAL A 613 25.01 -0.51 5.63
N MET A 614 23.72 -0.24 5.79
CA MET A 614 22.96 0.62 4.90
C MET A 614 22.25 1.69 5.71
N TYR A 615 22.34 2.92 5.26
CA TYR A 615 21.62 4.07 5.78
C TYR A 615 20.71 4.62 4.68
N GLU A 616 19.47 4.89 5.04
CA GLU A 616 18.44 5.47 4.19
C GLU A 616 18.07 6.86 4.72
N GLU A 617 17.99 7.83 3.80
CA GLU A 617 17.49 9.16 4.12
C GLU A 617 16.07 9.10 4.71
N GLY A 618 15.85 9.78 5.84
CA GLY A 618 14.60 9.67 6.60
C GLY A 618 14.67 8.73 7.82
N GLY A 619 15.82 8.08 8.06
CA GLY A 619 16.13 7.42 9.33
C GLY A 619 16.16 5.89 9.30
N GLY A 620 16.13 5.28 8.11
CA GLY A 620 16.34 3.84 7.98
C GLY A 620 17.79 3.45 8.26
N TYR A 621 18.00 2.45 9.09
CA TYR A 621 19.31 1.86 9.36
C TYR A 621 19.19 0.35 9.32
N TRP A 622 20.07 -0.28 8.54
CA TRP A 622 20.16 -1.73 8.44
C TRP A 622 21.61 -2.17 8.53
N ASN A 623 21.83 -3.29 9.22
CA ASN A 623 23.13 -3.91 9.39
C ASN A 623 22.97 -5.42 9.30
N ARG A 624 23.78 -6.07 8.48
CA ARG A 624 23.91 -7.52 8.45
C ARG A 624 25.37 -7.91 8.63
N PHE A 625 25.60 -8.79 9.60
CA PHE A 625 26.90 -9.41 9.84
C PHE A 625 26.78 -10.91 9.66
N ASP A 626 27.58 -11.44 8.74
CA ASP A 626 27.58 -12.86 8.39
C ASP A 626 28.99 -13.41 8.59
N MET A 627 29.09 -14.65 9.07
CA MET A 627 30.36 -15.35 9.21
C MET A 627 30.23 -16.78 8.72
N GLU A 628 31.08 -17.15 7.78
CA GLU A 628 31.08 -18.44 7.10
C GLU A 628 32.31 -19.24 7.54
N TYR A 629 32.06 -20.46 8.05
CA TYR A 629 33.10 -21.42 8.39
C TYR A 629 33.06 -22.61 7.46
N SER A 630 34.06 -22.72 6.60
CA SER A 630 34.29 -23.92 5.78
C SER A 630 35.18 -24.91 6.53
N PHE A 631 34.74 -26.16 6.61
CA PHE A 631 35.56 -27.28 7.05
C PHE A 631 35.67 -28.28 5.89
N THR A 632 36.89 -28.62 5.53
CA THR A 632 37.20 -29.67 4.54
C THR A 632 37.97 -30.76 5.26
N ASP A 633 37.51 -32.01 5.17
CA ASP A 633 38.27 -33.21 5.58
C ASP A 633 39.28 -33.60 4.49
#